data_AF-A0A1C6DW36-F1
#
_entry.id   AF-A0A1C6DW36-F1
#
_cell.length_a   1.000
_cell.length_b   1.000
_cell.length_c   1.000
_cell.angle_alpha   90.00
_cell.angle_beta   90.00
_cell.angle_gamma   90.00
#
_symmetry.space_group_name_H-M   'P 1'
#
loop_
_entity.id
_entity.type
_entity.pdbx_description
1 polymer ?
#
loop_
_entity_poly.entity_id
_entity_poly.type
_entity_poly.pdbx_seq_one_letter_code
_entity_poly.pdbx_strand_id
1 'polypeptide(L)'
;MTDPSAYYYGAVQWAAEKDMWGFGTFAPHAVCTRLDAVFFLWRAAGSPDMEGEFPFADVPFGDGDGHGQPLYRYADQAVLWAVENGVASGTTETTFSPGTPCTRGQIATFLYRAAQAETSAK
;
A
#
# COMPACT_ATOMS: atom_id res chain seq x y z
N MET A 1 0.87 7.36 19.91
CA MET A 1 1.56 8.65 19.77
C MET A 1 3.03 8.36 19.56
N THR A 2 3.61 8.77 18.44
CA THR A 2 5.05 8.57 18.17
C THR A 2 5.88 9.52 19.04
N ASP A 3 7.02 9.03 19.52
CA ASP A 3 8.02 9.83 20.24
C ASP A 3 8.49 11.00 19.36
N PRO A 4 8.32 12.28 19.78
CA PRO A 4 8.77 13.45 19.01
C PRO A 4 10.26 13.51 18.71
N SER A 5 11.09 12.75 19.46
CA SER A 5 12.52 12.65 19.23
C SER A 5 12.92 11.56 18.23
N ALA A 6 11.98 10.72 17.79
CA ALA A 6 12.27 9.65 16.83
C ALA A 6 12.67 10.22 15.47
N TYR A 7 13.68 9.64 14.83
CA TYR A 7 14.17 10.10 13.52
C TYR A 7 13.07 10.09 12.42
N TYR A 8 12.08 9.21 12.55
CA TYR A 8 10.94 9.11 11.64
C TYR A 8 9.76 9.99 12.05
N TYR A 9 9.80 10.72 13.17
CA TYR A 9 8.64 11.44 13.71
C TYR A 9 7.95 12.32 12.68
N GLY A 10 8.71 13.19 12.00
CA GLY A 10 8.17 14.05 10.94
C GLY A 10 7.61 13.28 9.76
N ALA A 11 8.22 12.15 9.38
CA ALA A 11 7.71 11.29 8.31
C ALA A 11 6.39 10.61 8.71
N VAL A 12 6.23 10.21 9.97
CA VAL A 12 4.97 9.66 10.48
C VAL A 12 3.89 10.73 10.58
N GLN A 13 4.24 11.97 10.93
CA GLN A 13 3.28 13.08 10.89
C GLN A 13 2.80 13.37 9.46
N TRP A 14 3.72 13.42 8.50
CA TRP A 14 3.35 13.57 7.09
C TRP A 14 2.48 12.40 6.60
N ALA A 15 2.83 11.17 6.96
CA ALA A 15 2.02 9.99 6.64
C ALA A 15 0.62 10.10 7.24
N ALA A 16 0.51 10.57 8.49
CA ALA A 16 -0.76 10.82 9.16
C ALA A 16 -1.64 11.84 8.43
N GLU A 17 -1.06 12.95 7.95
CA GLU A 17 -1.77 13.98 7.16
C GLU A 17 -2.28 13.45 5.82
N LYS A 18 -1.65 12.40 5.28
CA LYS A 18 -2.00 11.76 4.02
C LYS A 18 -2.90 10.52 4.18
N ASP A 19 -3.37 10.26 5.39
CA ASP A 19 -4.10 9.03 5.75
C ASP A 19 -3.33 7.74 5.40
N MET A 20 -1.99 7.78 5.46
CA MET A 20 -1.06 6.67 5.23
C MET A 20 -0.78 5.88 6.51
N TRP A 21 -1.82 5.60 7.30
CA TRP A 21 -1.67 4.86 8.56
C TRP A 21 -1.37 3.37 8.36
N GLY A 22 -1.52 2.89 7.12
CA GLY A 22 -1.52 1.46 6.82
C GLY A 22 -2.71 0.76 7.49
N PHE A 23 -2.56 -0.55 7.68
CA PHE A 23 -3.59 -1.40 8.28
C PHE A 23 -3.38 -1.47 9.80
N GLY A 24 -3.86 -0.49 10.56
CA GLY A 24 -3.79 -0.50 12.04
C GLY A 24 -3.14 0.72 12.67
N THR A 25 -2.39 0.48 13.75
CA THR A 25 -1.44 1.47 14.28
C THR A 25 -0.22 1.53 13.37
N PHE A 26 0.29 2.73 13.07
CA PHE A 26 1.45 2.93 12.18
C PHE A 26 2.66 2.02 12.46
N ALA A 27 2.87 1.60 13.72
CA ALA A 27 3.86 0.58 14.11
C ALA A 27 5.24 0.74 13.41
N PRO A 28 6.00 1.81 13.71
CA PRO A 28 7.17 2.23 12.93
C PRO A 28 8.36 1.25 12.94
N HIS A 29 8.28 0.19 13.74
CA HIS A 29 9.28 -0.88 13.82
C HIS A 29 8.79 -2.21 13.22
N ALA A 30 7.54 -2.27 12.73
CA ALA A 30 7.00 -3.46 12.09
C ALA A 30 7.67 -3.70 10.72
N VAL A 31 7.69 -4.95 10.32
CA VAL A 31 8.12 -5.32 8.96
C VAL A 31 7.07 -4.82 7.98
N CYS A 32 7.51 -4.04 7.00
CA CYS A 32 6.65 -3.58 5.90
C CYS A 32 6.27 -4.76 5.00
N THR A 33 4.98 -5.02 4.83
CA THR A 33 4.47 -6.05 3.93
C THR A 33 4.38 -5.55 2.49
N ARG A 34 4.12 -6.45 1.54
CA ARG A 34 3.86 -6.09 0.15
C ARG A 34 2.70 -5.12 0.04
N LEU A 35 1.62 -5.36 0.79
CA LEU A 35 0.43 -4.50 0.79
C LEU A 35 0.74 -3.12 1.38
N ASP A 36 1.47 -3.03 2.50
CA ASP A 36 1.87 -1.74 3.07
C ASP A 36 2.66 -0.90 2.06
N ALA A 37 3.62 -1.53 1.38
CA ALA A 37 4.47 -0.85 0.40
C ALA A 37 3.64 -0.25 -0.76
N VAL A 38 2.73 -1.01 -1.36
CA VAL A 38 1.89 -0.49 -2.46
C VAL A 38 0.85 0.50 -1.95
N PHE A 39 0.31 0.31 -0.74
CA PHE A 39 -0.65 1.24 -0.15
C PHE A 39 -0.03 2.63 0.09
N PHE A 40 1.20 2.68 0.60
CA PHE A 40 1.92 3.96 0.77
C PHE A 40 2.17 4.65 -0.57
N LEU A 41 2.54 3.89 -1.62
CA LEU A 41 2.75 4.46 -2.96
C LEU A 41 1.44 4.98 -3.57
N TRP A 42 0.35 4.23 -3.46
CA TRP A 42 -0.96 4.64 -3.94
C TRP A 42 -1.46 5.91 -3.23
N ARG A 43 -1.33 5.97 -1.90
CA ARG A 43 -1.61 7.18 -1.11
C ARG A 43 -0.73 8.35 -1.54
N ALA A 44 0.55 8.11 -1.84
CA ALA A 44 1.48 9.16 -2.25
C ALA A 44 1.12 9.71 -3.64
N ALA A 45 0.61 8.85 -4.52
CA ALA A 45 0.08 9.19 -5.84
C ALA A 45 -1.29 9.91 -5.79
N GLY A 46 -1.82 10.22 -4.59
CA GLY A 46 -3.07 10.94 -4.42
C GLY A 46 -4.31 10.07 -4.33
N SER A 47 -4.15 8.76 -4.08
CA SER A 47 -5.25 7.80 -3.97
C SER A 47 -6.21 7.78 -5.16
N PRO A 48 -5.70 7.60 -6.40
CA PRO A 48 -6.58 7.49 -7.57
C PRO A 48 -7.57 6.34 -7.39
N ASP A 49 -8.83 6.62 -7.70
CA ASP A 49 -9.86 5.59 -7.81
C ASP A 49 -9.61 4.77 -9.07
N MET A 50 -9.74 3.45 -8.92
CA MET A 50 -9.50 2.46 -9.95
C MET A 50 -10.79 1.72 -10.26
N GLU A 51 -11.09 1.62 -11.55
CA GLU A 51 -12.19 0.82 -12.07
C GLU A 51 -11.61 -0.33 -12.88
N GLY A 52 -11.98 -1.56 -12.56
CA GLY A 52 -11.43 -2.71 -13.27
C GLY A 52 -11.81 -4.05 -12.63
N GLU A 53 -11.48 -5.12 -13.33
CA GLU A 53 -11.59 -6.47 -12.79
C GLU A 53 -10.49 -6.66 -11.73
N PHE A 54 -10.88 -7.12 -10.55
CA PHE A 54 -9.95 -7.40 -9.47
C PHE A 54 -9.78 -8.92 -9.27
N PRO A 55 -8.66 -9.51 -9.73
CA PRO A 55 -8.52 -10.98 -9.77
C PRO A 55 -7.97 -11.59 -8.47
N PHE A 56 -7.55 -10.79 -7.48
CA PHE A 56 -6.83 -11.29 -6.31
C PHE A 56 -7.76 -11.68 -5.15
N ALA A 57 -8.02 -12.97 -5.00
CA ALA A 57 -8.92 -13.48 -3.96
C ALA A 57 -8.35 -13.35 -2.52
N ASP A 58 -7.03 -13.14 -2.38
CA ASP A 58 -6.34 -13.04 -1.10
C ASP A 58 -6.16 -11.60 -0.59
N VAL A 59 -6.62 -10.60 -1.36
CA VAL A 59 -6.65 -9.21 -0.91
C VAL A 59 -8.02 -8.91 -0.29
N PRO A 60 -8.05 -8.42 0.97
CA PRO A 60 -9.31 -8.14 1.66
C PRO A 60 -10.08 -6.99 0.99
N PHE A 61 -11.41 -7.09 0.97
CA PHE A 61 -12.31 -6.06 0.43
C PHE A 61 -13.19 -5.43 1.51
N GLY A 62 -13.47 -4.12 1.34
CA GLY A 62 -14.55 -3.42 2.02
C GLY A 62 -14.31 -3.08 3.50
N ASP A 63 -15.35 -2.51 4.10
CA ASP A 63 -15.35 -1.97 5.48
C ASP A 63 -15.38 -3.03 6.59
N GLY A 64 -15.30 -4.32 6.25
CA GLY A 64 -15.36 -5.40 7.21
C GLY A 64 -15.59 -6.75 6.55
N ASP A 65 -14.61 -7.62 6.71
CA ASP A 65 -14.60 -9.05 6.37
C ASP A 65 -15.33 -9.94 7.40
N GLY A 66 -16.12 -9.35 8.31
CA GLY A 66 -16.63 -10.09 9.47
C GLY A 66 -15.56 -10.42 10.52
N HIS A 67 -14.31 -9.99 10.34
CA HIS A 67 -13.23 -10.05 11.34
C HIS A 67 -13.05 -8.73 12.12
N GLY A 68 -13.94 -7.76 11.91
CA GLY A 68 -14.15 -6.64 12.83
C GLY A 68 -13.01 -5.63 12.93
N GLN A 69 -12.13 -5.54 11.92
CA GLN A 69 -11.05 -4.55 11.90
C GLN A 69 -11.25 -3.55 10.74
N PRO A 70 -11.41 -2.23 11.02
CA PRO A 70 -11.62 -1.18 10.01
C PRO A 70 -10.38 -0.87 9.15
N LEU A 71 -9.38 -1.75 9.18
CA LEU A 71 -8.02 -1.43 8.79
C LEU A 71 -7.81 -1.56 7.27
N TYR A 72 -8.59 -2.41 6.59
CA TYR A 72 -8.38 -2.82 5.18
C TYR A 72 -9.13 -2.01 4.12
N ARG A 73 -9.65 -0.85 4.48
CA ARG A 73 -10.33 0.04 3.54
C ARG A 73 -9.37 0.45 2.41
N TYR A 74 -9.79 0.25 1.15
CA TYR A 74 -9.05 0.58 -0.07
C TYR A 74 -7.84 -0.31 -0.40
N ALA A 75 -7.69 -1.47 0.24
CA ALA A 75 -6.63 -2.42 -0.11
C ALA A 75 -6.73 -2.87 -1.58
N ASP A 76 -7.95 -3.13 -2.05
CA ASP A 76 -8.29 -3.44 -3.43
C ASP A 76 -7.90 -2.32 -4.39
N GLN A 77 -8.26 -1.08 -4.08
CA GLN A 77 -7.94 0.10 -4.89
C GLN A 77 -6.42 0.28 -5.04
N ALA A 78 -5.68 0.17 -3.93
CA ALA A 78 -4.22 0.30 -3.94
C ALA A 78 -3.54 -0.82 -4.74
N VAL A 79 -4.01 -2.07 -4.59
CA VAL A 79 -3.46 -3.21 -5.33
C VAL A 79 -3.79 -3.10 -6.81
N LEU A 80 -5.03 -2.73 -7.16
CA LEU A 80 -5.45 -2.58 -8.55
C LEU A 80 -4.63 -1.48 -9.23
N TRP A 81 -4.51 -0.32 -8.59
CA TRP A 81 -3.66 0.78 -9.07
C TRP A 81 -2.23 0.30 -9.34
N ALA A 82 -1.64 -0.41 -8.36
CA ALA A 82 -0.27 -0.86 -8.47
C ALA A 82 -0.08 -1.86 -9.62
N VAL A 83 -1.06 -2.72 -9.89
CA VAL A 83 -0.98 -3.70 -10.98
C VAL A 83 -1.23 -3.06 -12.34
N GLU A 84 -2.26 -2.22 -12.48
CA GLU A 84 -2.59 -1.57 -13.75
C GLU A 84 -1.51 -0.57 -14.19
N ASN A 85 -0.86 0.10 -13.24
CA ASN A 85 0.27 0.99 -13.53
C ASN A 85 1.62 0.24 -13.60
N GLY A 86 1.61 -1.10 -13.49
CA GLY A 86 2.81 -1.93 -13.56
C GLY A 86 3.79 -1.76 -12.40
N VAL A 87 3.40 -1.05 -11.33
CA VAL A 87 4.20 -0.84 -10.11
C VAL A 87 4.50 -2.17 -9.43
N ALA A 88 3.49 -3.03 -9.30
CA ALA A 88 3.60 -4.36 -8.72
C ALA A 88 2.91 -5.41 -9.63
N SER A 89 3.15 -6.68 -9.33
CA SER A 89 2.45 -7.81 -9.93
C SER A 89 1.98 -8.77 -8.85
N GLY A 90 0.96 -9.57 -9.16
CA GLY A 90 0.61 -10.74 -8.37
C GLY A 90 1.76 -11.73 -8.24
N THR A 91 1.69 -12.58 -7.22
CA THR A 91 2.56 -13.77 -7.09
C THR A 91 2.03 -14.95 -7.89
N THR A 92 0.72 -14.95 -8.18
CA THR A 92 0.06 -15.78 -9.19
C THR A 92 -0.96 -14.92 -9.94
N GLU A 93 -1.71 -15.52 -10.87
CA GLU A 93 -2.82 -14.85 -11.57
C GLU A 93 -3.94 -14.39 -10.63
N THR A 94 -4.17 -15.10 -9.53
CA THR A 94 -5.29 -14.85 -8.59
C THR A 94 -4.83 -14.58 -7.15
N THR A 95 -3.53 -14.35 -6.94
CA THR A 95 -2.93 -14.14 -5.61
C THR A 95 -1.92 -12.99 -5.65
N PHE A 96 -2.07 -12.05 -4.72
CA PHE A 96 -1.15 -10.92 -4.57
C PHE A 96 -0.09 -11.12 -3.47
N SER A 97 -0.41 -11.95 -2.48
CA SER A 97 0.34 -12.20 -1.25
C SER A 97 0.54 -10.93 -0.40
N PRO A 98 -0.55 -10.28 0.05
CA PRO A 98 -0.50 -8.97 0.69
C PRO A 98 0.31 -8.96 1.99
N GLY A 99 0.19 -10.01 2.82
CA GLY A 99 0.86 -10.12 4.12
C GLY A 99 2.31 -10.57 4.08
N THR A 100 2.89 -10.83 2.90
CA THR A 100 4.30 -11.27 2.80
C THR A 100 5.25 -10.10 3.05
N PRO A 101 6.35 -10.28 3.82
CA PRO A 101 7.39 -9.27 3.97
C PRO A 101 7.91 -8.74 2.63
N CYS A 102 8.00 -7.42 2.50
CA CYS A 102 8.55 -6.81 1.31
C CYS A 102 10.08 -6.74 1.41
N THR A 103 10.78 -7.43 0.52
CA THR A 103 12.25 -7.37 0.48
C THR A 103 12.73 -5.98 0.03
N ARG A 104 13.95 -5.58 0.42
CA ARG A 104 14.54 -4.31 -0.03
C ARG A 104 14.55 -4.16 -1.57
N GLY A 105 14.77 -5.27 -2.29
CA GLY A 105 14.72 -5.28 -3.76
C GLY A 105 13.33 -5.04 -4.33
N GLN A 106 12.28 -5.60 -3.71
CA GLN A 106 10.90 -5.31 -4.09
C GLN A 106 10.53 -3.85 -3.82
N ILE A 107 10.89 -3.32 -2.64
CA ILE A 107 10.64 -1.90 -2.31
C ILE A 107 11.30 -0.98 -3.34
N ALA A 108 12.58 -1.20 -3.67
CA ALA A 108 13.28 -0.40 -4.67
C ALA A 108 12.64 -0.52 -6.07
N THR A 109 12.17 -1.71 -6.44
CA THR A 109 11.47 -1.94 -7.71
C THR A 109 10.14 -1.18 -7.77
N PHE A 110 9.34 -1.24 -6.70
CA PHE A 110 8.05 -0.55 -6.65
C PHE A 110 8.23 0.97 -6.70
N LEU A 111 9.18 1.52 -5.94
CA LEU A 111 9.51 2.94 -5.97
C LEU A 111 9.92 3.41 -7.38
N TYR A 112 10.84 2.68 -8.02
CA TYR A 112 11.29 3.00 -9.37
C TYR A 112 10.12 3.02 -10.36
N ARG A 113 9.27 1.98 -10.35
CA ARG A 113 8.16 1.88 -11.30
C ARG A 113 7.06 2.89 -11.04
N ALA A 114 6.75 3.20 -9.77
CA ALA A 114 5.80 4.24 -9.41
C ALA A 114 6.24 5.62 -9.94
N ALA A 115 7.52 5.99 -9.77
CA ALA A 115 8.05 7.24 -10.30
C ALA A 115 7.95 7.36 -11.83
N GLN A 116 8.12 6.23 -12.55
CA GLN A 116 7.95 6.20 -14.00
C GLN A 116 6.48 6.32 -14.43
N ALA A 117 5.55 5.75 -13.66
CA ALA A 117 4.10 5.85 -13.91
C ALA A 117 3.60 7.29 -13.77
N GLU A 118 4.04 8.01 -12.73
CA GLU A 118 3.71 9.44 -12.54
C GLU A 118 4.19 10.33 -13.68
N THR A 119 5.34 10.00 -14.29
CA THR A 119 5.89 10.76 -15.42
C THR A 119 5.11 10.54 -16.72
N SER A 120 4.43 9.40 -16.86
CA SER A 120 3.69 9.04 -18.07
C SER A 120 2.24 9.54 -18.06
N ALA A 121 1.71 9.92 -16.90
CA ALA A 121 0.33 10.40 -16.72
C ALA A 121 0.16 11.92 -16.92
N LYS A 122 1.21 12.62 -17.38
CA LYS A 122 1.25 14.09 -17.49
C LYS A 122 1.37 14.59 -18.93
#